data_AF-A0A4S1X8A6-F1
#
_entry.id   AF-A0A4S1X8A6-F1
#
_cell.length_a   1.000
_cell.length_b   1.000
_cell.length_c   1.000
_cell.angle_alpha   90.00
_cell.angle_beta   90.00
_cell.angle_gamma   90.00
#
_symmetry.space_group_name_H-M   'P 1'
#
loop_
_entity.id
_entity.type
_entity.pdbx_description
1 polymer ?
#
loop_
_entity_poly.entity_id
_entity_poly.type
_entity_poly.pdbx_seq_one_letter_code
_entity_poly.pdbx_strand_id
1 'polypeptide(L)'
;MLKAMLLSLFAFLGLVRGFDIASLPAPAGARAGAGAAEQQALRALVQDVGKGTVTIEGARLFQVGKDVPWVAVAKRIDNLARQRGATSVALPGADPGKNLAQAWRGRDGRGVLVAMLNSSTGGTVAYFAVRFKDG
;
A
#
# COMPACT_ATOMS: atom_id res chain seq x y z
N MET A 1 -14.51 -30.33 -8.04
CA MET A 1 -14.68 -29.15 -8.91
C MET A 1 -15.54 -28.02 -8.29
N LEU A 2 -16.28 -28.27 -7.21
CA LEU A 2 -17.13 -27.27 -6.52
C LEU A 2 -16.34 -26.09 -5.88
N LYS A 3 -15.07 -26.31 -5.50
CA LYS A 3 -14.20 -25.28 -4.90
C LYS A 3 -13.85 -24.14 -5.86
N ALA A 4 -13.69 -24.44 -7.15
CA ALA A 4 -13.31 -23.42 -8.14
C ALA A 4 -14.48 -22.48 -8.51
N MET A 5 -15.72 -22.97 -8.48
CA MET A 5 -16.90 -22.13 -8.71
C MET A 5 -17.16 -21.17 -7.54
N LEU A 6 -16.89 -21.58 -6.28
CA LEU A 6 -17.03 -20.66 -5.15
C LEU A 6 -16.05 -19.49 -5.21
N LEU A 7 -14.79 -19.72 -5.62
CA LEU A 7 -13.80 -18.65 -5.79
C LEU A 7 -14.20 -17.66 -6.90
N SER A 8 -14.86 -18.13 -7.96
CA SER A 8 -15.34 -17.27 -9.04
C SER A 8 -16.60 -16.49 -8.68
N LEU A 9 -17.45 -17.02 -7.80
CA LEU A 9 -18.70 -16.38 -7.38
C LEU A 9 -18.46 -15.15 -6.47
N PHE A 10 -17.43 -15.18 -5.62
CA PHE A 10 -17.00 -14.00 -4.85
C PHE A 10 -16.39 -12.90 -5.70
N ALA A 11 -15.77 -13.24 -6.83
CA ALA A 11 -15.27 -12.27 -7.80
C ALA A 11 -16.42 -11.63 -8.64
N PHE A 12 -17.52 -12.35 -8.85
CA PHE A 12 -18.63 -11.93 -9.73
C PHE A 12 -19.77 -11.17 -9.00
N LEU A 13 -19.96 -11.37 -7.68
CA LEU A 13 -21.04 -10.76 -6.89
C LEU A 13 -20.75 -9.35 -6.32
N GLY A 14 -19.71 -8.64 -6.79
CA GLY A 14 -19.49 -7.24 -6.40
C GLY A 14 -18.93 -7.02 -4.98
N LEU A 15 -18.23 -8.02 -4.43
CA LEU A 15 -17.67 -8.02 -3.06
C LEU A 15 -16.16 -7.74 -2.97
N VAL A 16 -15.49 -7.40 -4.07
CA VAL A 16 -14.14 -6.82 -4.04
C VAL A 16 -14.25 -5.28 -4.05
N ARG A 17 -14.98 -4.72 -3.08
CA ARG A 17 -15.17 -3.26 -2.93
C ARG A 17 -14.14 -2.60 -2.01
N GLY A 18 -12.93 -3.16 -1.92
CA GLY A 18 -11.83 -2.61 -1.15
C GLY A 18 -10.60 -2.40 -2.04
N PHE A 19 -9.88 -1.31 -1.81
CA PHE A 19 -8.52 -1.15 -2.33
C PHE A 19 -7.60 -2.11 -1.56
N ASP A 20 -7.60 -3.38 -1.96
CA ASP A 20 -6.87 -4.46 -1.27
C ASP A 20 -5.45 -4.64 -1.80
N ILE A 21 -4.48 -4.81 -0.89
CA ILE A 21 -3.07 -4.93 -1.26
C ILE A 21 -2.74 -6.22 -2.01
N ALA A 22 -3.48 -7.32 -1.85
CA ALA A 22 -3.17 -8.57 -2.56
C ALA A 22 -3.43 -8.43 -4.06
N SER A 23 -4.40 -7.61 -4.43
CA SER A 23 -4.74 -7.28 -5.81
C SER A 23 -3.88 -6.18 -6.45
N LEU A 24 -2.92 -5.61 -5.71
CA LEU A 24 -2.00 -4.60 -6.25
C LEU A 24 -0.81 -5.28 -6.97
N PRO A 25 -0.43 -4.79 -8.16
CA PRO A 25 0.76 -5.29 -8.84
C PRO A 25 2.01 -4.87 -8.07
N ALA A 26 3.02 -5.74 -8.05
CA ALA A 26 4.33 -5.37 -7.53
C ALA A 26 4.93 -4.20 -8.35
N PRO A 27 5.83 -3.41 -7.76
CA PRO A 27 6.64 -2.46 -8.53
C PRO A 27 7.40 -3.18 -9.66
N ALA A 28 7.68 -2.48 -10.76
CA ALA A 28 8.40 -3.08 -11.88
C ALA A 28 9.82 -3.50 -11.46
N GLY A 29 10.26 -4.69 -11.87
CA GLY A 29 11.58 -5.23 -11.52
C GLY A 29 11.76 -5.59 -10.04
N ALA A 30 10.69 -5.53 -9.24
CA ALA A 30 10.79 -5.74 -7.80
C ALA A 30 10.93 -7.21 -7.41
N ARG A 31 11.63 -7.47 -6.31
CA ARG A 31 11.70 -8.78 -5.65
C ARG A 31 10.84 -8.76 -4.40
N ALA A 32 10.08 -9.84 -4.17
CA ALA A 32 9.23 -9.93 -2.98
C ALA A 32 10.07 -10.07 -1.71
N GLY A 33 9.62 -9.43 -0.64
CA GLY A 33 10.24 -9.45 0.68
C GLY A 33 11.08 -8.22 0.97
N ALA A 34 11.53 -8.16 2.23
CA ALA A 34 12.48 -7.19 2.76
C ALA A 34 13.17 -7.82 3.98
N GLY A 35 14.31 -7.28 4.41
CA GLY A 35 14.91 -7.69 5.67
C GLY A 35 14.07 -7.24 6.88
N ALA A 36 14.36 -7.84 8.04
CA ALA A 36 13.65 -7.54 9.27
C ALA A 36 13.79 -6.06 9.69
N ALA A 37 14.97 -5.48 9.48
CA ALA A 37 15.24 -4.09 9.80
C ALA A 37 14.42 -3.13 8.94
N GLU A 38 14.35 -3.36 7.62
CA GLU A 38 13.56 -2.55 6.69
C GLU A 38 12.07 -2.69 6.98
N GLN A 39 11.62 -3.91 7.30
CA GLN A 39 10.23 -4.13 7.72
C GLN A 39 9.88 -3.34 8.97
N GLN A 40 10.76 -3.33 9.97
CA GLN A 40 10.54 -2.57 11.21
C GLN A 40 10.58 -1.06 10.95
N ALA A 41 11.54 -0.58 10.17
CA ALA A 41 11.66 0.83 9.81
C ALA A 41 10.46 1.33 8.99
N LEU A 42 9.96 0.53 8.04
CA LEU A 42 8.74 0.85 7.30
C LEU A 42 7.51 0.87 8.21
N ARG A 43 7.38 -0.09 9.14
CA ARG A 43 6.28 -0.07 10.12
C ARG A 43 6.34 1.16 11.01
N ALA A 44 7.53 1.53 11.49
CA ALA A 44 7.72 2.73 12.31
C ALA A 44 7.37 4.01 11.53
N LEU A 45 7.83 4.12 10.27
CA LEU A 45 7.48 5.23 9.38
C LEU A 45 5.96 5.33 9.22
N VAL A 46 5.27 4.23 8.96
CA VAL A 46 3.81 4.21 8.80
C VAL A 46 3.07 4.61 10.07
N GLN A 47 3.52 4.15 11.23
CA GLN A 47 2.95 4.55 12.52
C GLN A 47 3.14 6.04 12.76
N ASP A 48 4.32 6.58 12.44
CA ASP A 48 4.62 8.00 12.60
C ASP A 48 3.78 8.88 11.68
N VAL A 49 3.70 8.57 10.38
CA VAL A 49 2.88 9.36 9.45
C VAL A 49 1.39 9.19 9.72
N GLY A 50 0.96 8.02 10.18
CA GLY A 50 -0.44 7.74 10.49
C GLY A 50 -0.94 8.42 11.76
N LYS A 51 -0.06 8.75 12.73
CA LYS A 51 -0.40 9.31 14.06
C LYS A 51 -1.61 8.62 14.72
N GLY A 52 -1.71 7.30 14.58
CA GLY A 52 -2.80 6.52 15.17
C GLY A 52 -4.16 6.57 14.44
N THR A 53 -4.28 7.29 13.34
CA THR A 53 -5.51 7.38 12.50
C THR A 53 -5.73 6.16 11.61
N VAL A 54 -4.72 5.29 11.51
CA VAL A 54 -4.77 4.05 10.73
C VAL A 54 -4.41 2.84 11.58
N THR A 55 -5.09 1.74 11.34
CA THR A 55 -4.76 0.41 11.87
C THR A 55 -4.19 -0.43 10.74
N ILE A 56 -2.98 -0.99 10.91
CA ILE A 56 -2.35 -1.85 9.92
C ILE A 56 -2.94 -3.27 10.05
N GLU A 57 -3.53 -3.79 8.97
CA GLU A 57 -4.14 -5.12 8.91
C GLU A 57 -3.22 -6.14 8.23
N GLY A 58 -2.30 -5.68 7.37
CA GLY A 58 -1.36 -6.54 6.65
C GLY A 58 -0.33 -5.72 5.89
N ALA A 59 0.71 -6.39 5.41
CA ALA A 59 1.77 -5.75 4.63
C ALA A 59 2.31 -6.68 3.53
N ARG A 60 2.62 -6.11 2.37
CA ARG A 60 3.42 -6.73 1.31
C ARG A 60 4.64 -5.88 1.07
N LEU A 61 5.82 -6.48 1.13
CA LEU A 61 7.11 -5.78 1.01
C LEU A 61 7.81 -6.19 -0.28
N PHE A 62 8.54 -5.25 -0.85
CA PHE A 62 9.22 -5.39 -2.12
C PHE A 62 10.57 -4.66 -2.08
N GLN A 63 11.62 -5.33 -2.51
CA GLN A 63 12.88 -4.68 -2.84
C GLN A 63 12.83 -4.17 -4.28
N VAL A 64 13.25 -2.93 -4.49
CA VAL A 64 13.29 -2.26 -5.79
C VAL A 64 14.69 -1.74 -6.08
N GLY A 65 15.07 -1.68 -7.36
CA GLY A 65 16.32 -1.09 -7.80
C GLY A 65 16.32 0.44 -7.71
N LYS A 66 17.52 1.05 -7.81
CA LYS A 66 17.72 2.51 -7.75
C LYS A 66 17.02 3.28 -8.87
N ASP A 67 16.66 2.58 -9.93
CA ASP A 67 15.94 3.07 -11.10
C ASP A 67 14.43 3.18 -10.89
N VAL A 68 13.91 2.72 -9.74
CA VAL A 68 12.49 2.80 -9.39
C VAL A 68 12.27 3.98 -8.44
N PRO A 69 11.95 5.19 -8.95
CA PRO A 69 11.73 6.35 -8.09
C PRO A 69 10.39 6.24 -7.36
N TRP A 70 10.35 6.76 -6.13
CA TRP A 70 9.13 6.88 -5.31
C TRP A 70 7.93 7.43 -6.10
N VAL A 71 8.15 8.51 -6.86
CA VAL A 71 7.08 9.19 -7.62
C VAL A 71 6.41 8.25 -8.63
N ALA A 72 7.17 7.35 -9.25
CA ALA A 72 6.61 6.37 -10.19
C ALA A 72 5.75 5.32 -9.48
N VAL A 73 6.21 4.84 -8.31
CA VAL A 73 5.44 3.92 -7.46
C VAL A 73 4.14 4.58 -7.01
N ALA A 74 4.22 5.77 -6.41
CA ALA A 74 3.07 6.52 -5.91
C ALA A 74 2.05 6.81 -7.02
N LYS A 75 2.50 7.32 -8.18
CA LYS A 75 1.63 7.63 -9.33
C LYS A 75 0.91 6.40 -9.87
N ARG A 76 1.59 5.24 -9.93
CA ARG A 76 0.97 3.99 -10.37
C ARG A 76 -0.16 3.57 -9.43
N ILE A 77 0.08 3.65 -8.12
CA ILE A 77 -0.92 3.30 -7.11
C ILE A 77 -2.07 4.31 -7.14
N ASP A 78 -1.80 5.60 -7.33
CA ASP A 78 -2.82 6.63 -7.48
C ASP A 78 -3.74 6.37 -8.67
N ASN A 79 -3.19 6.03 -9.83
CA ASN A 79 -3.98 5.66 -11.01
C ASN A 79 -4.89 4.45 -10.73
N LEU A 80 -4.37 3.42 -10.05
CA LEU A 80 -5.16 2.25 -9.65
C LEU A 80 -6.24 2.61 -8.62
N ALA A 81 -5.92 3.48 -7.67
CA ALA A 81 -6.86 3.96 -6.66
C ALA A 81 -8.05 4.66 -7.32
N ARG A 82 -7.79 5.57 -8.27
CA ARG A 82 -8.82 6.27 -9.05
C ARG A 82 -9.72 5.31 -9.82
N GLN A 83 -9.14 4.33 -10.52
CA GLN A 83 -9.90 3.30 -11.24
C GLN A 83 -10.80 2.47 -10.33
N ARG A 84 -10.40 2.31 -9.06
CA ARG A 84 -11.13 1.52 -8.05
C ARG A 84 -12.00 2.39 -7.13
N GLY A 85 -12.13 3.69 -7.41
CA GLY A 85 -12.95 4.61 -6.61
C GLY A 85 -12.42 4.90 -5.20
N ALA A 86 -11.13 4.70 -4.96
CA ALA A 86 -10.44 5.12 -3.75
C ALA A 86 -9.83 6.53 -3.94
N THR A 87 -9.75 7.30 -2.86
CA THR A 87 -9.25 8.67 -2.87
C THR A 87 -7.96 8.79 -2.06
N SER A 88 -7.03 9.63 -2.52
CA SER A 88 -5.83 9.96 -1.73
C SER A 88 -6.24 10.66 -0.44
N VAL A 89 -5.60 10.29 0.68
CA VAL A 89 -5.85 10.86 2.00
C VAL A 89 -4.55 11.45 2.54
N ALA A 90 -4.64 12.67 3.06
CA ALA A 90 -3.53 13.29 3.78
C ALA A 90 -3.33 12.56 5.11
N LEU A 91 -2.09 12.12 5.35
CA LEU A 91 -1.71 11.52 6.62
C LEU A 91 -1.22 12.63 7.56
N PRO A 92 -1.69 12.68 8.82
CA PRO A 92 -1.45 13.81 9.72
C PRO A 92 0.03 14.03 10.04
N GLY A 93 0.85 12.98 10.00
CA GLY A 93 2.29 13.06 10.22
C GLY A 93 3.12 13.06 8.93
N ALA A 94 2.52 13.03 7.75
CA ALA A 94 3.28 13.05 6.50
C ALA A 94 3.69 14.47 6.12
N ASP A 95 4.99 14.70 5.98
CA ASP A 95 5.55 15.90 5.38
C ASP A 95 5.87 15.65 3.88
N PRO A 96 5.16 16.33 2.95
CA PRO A 96 5.40 16.19 1.53
C PRO A 96 6.87 16.48 1.15
N GLY A 97 7.55 15.46 0.62
CA GLY A 97 8.96 15.57 0.18
C GLY A 97 9.99 15.05 1.19
N LYS A 98 9.60 14.77 2.44
CA LYS A 98 10.46 14.09 3.42
C LYS A 98 10.05 12.65 3.64
N ASN A 99 8.76 12.41 3.84
CA ASN A 99 8.24 11.06 4.01
C ASN A 99 7.86 10.49 2.64
N LEU A 100 8.47 9.37 2.26
CA LEU A 100 8.07 8.61 1.08
C LEU A 100 6.89 7.70 1.45
N ALA A 101 5.77 8.31 1.84
CA ALA A 101 4.57 7.60 2.24
C ALA A 101 3.30 8.32 1.75
N GLN A 102 2.34 7.56 1.26
CA GLN A 102 1.05 8.07 0.81
C GLN A 102 -0.05 7.03 1.04
N ALA A 103 -1.27 7.51 1.30
CA ALA A 103 -2.42 6.67 1.62
C ALA A 103 -3.58 6.93 0.66
N TRP A 104 -4.34 5.87 0.38
CA TRP A 104 -5.59 5.91 -0.36
C TRP A 104 -6.66 5.15 0.38
N ARG A 105 -7.84 5.76 0.50
CA ARG A 105 -8.98 5.23 1.24
C ARG A 105 -10.11 4.87 0.27
N GLY A 106 -10.59 3.64 0.38
CA GLY A 106 -11.82 3.17 -0.25
C GLY A 106 -13.06 3.62 0.52
N ARG A 107 -14.24 3.47 -0.09
CA ARG A 107 -15.52 3.92 0.50
C ARG A 107 -15.93 3.18 1.76
N ASP A 108 -15.36 2.01 2.00
CA ASP A 108 -15.65 1.11 3.12
C ASP A 108 -14.69 1.31 4.31
N GLY A 109 -13.92 2.41 4.33
CA GLY A 109 -12.95 2.72 5.38
C GLY A 109 -11.65 1.91 5.30
N ARG A 110 -11.57 0.91 4.41
CA ARG A 110 -10.32 0.20 4.11
C ARG A 110 -9.50 0.96 3.09
N GLY A 111 -8.21 0.70 3.06
CA GLY A 111 -7.37 1.25 2.02
C GLY A 111 -5.94 0.73 2.04
N VAL A 112 -5.08 1.46 1.35
CA VAL A 112 -3.67 1.13 1.24
C VAL A 112 -2.85 2.33 1.64
N LEU A 113 -1.85 2.08 2.46
CA LEU A 113 -0.78 3.01 2.72
C LEU A 113 0.49 2.44 2.10
N VAL A 114 1.08 3.17 1.17
CA VAL A 114 2.33 2.80 0.53
C VAL A 114 3.44 3.62 1.15
N ALA A 115 4.52 2.97 1.54
CA ALA A 115 5.70 3.63 2.07
C ALA A 115 6.98 3.07 1.41
N MET A 116 8.03 3.89 1.36
CA MET A 116 9.31 3.51 0.79
C MET A 116 10.47 3.97 1.68
N LEU A 117 11.48 3.11 1.80
CA LEU A 117 12.80 3.48 2.30
C LEU A 117 13.77 3.49 1.13
N ASN A 118 14.47 4.60 0.93
CA ASN A 118 15.55 4.69 -0.05
C ASN A 118 16.87 4.16 0.53
N SER A 119 17.70 3.63 -0.34
CA SER A 119 19.07 3.20 -0.08
C SER A 119 19.95 3.57 -1.28
N SER A 120 21.27 3.47 -1.14
CA SER A 120 22.21 3.78 -2.23
C SER A 120 22.10 2.84 -3.44
N THR A 121 21.57 1.63 -3.24
CA THR A 121 21.43 0.60 -4.29
C THR A 121 20.00 0.42 -4.80
N GLY A 122 19.04 1.13 -4.20
CA GLY A 122 17.62 0.94 -4.49
C GLY A 122 16.74 1.36 -3.33
N GLY A 123 15.75 0.56 -3.01
CA GLY A 123 14.92 0.80 -1.84
C GLY A 123 14.03 -0.38 -1.48
N THR A 124 13.33 -0.21 -0.37
CA THR A 124 12.27 -1.13 0.04
C THR A 124 10.95 -0.40 0.00
N VAL A 125 9.99 -0.93 -0.76
CA VAL A 125 8.62 -0.45 -0.83
C VAL A 125 7.73 -1.40 -0.07
N ALA A 126 6.83 -0.87 0.76
CA ALA A 126 5.79 -1.66 1.40
C ALA A 126 4.41 -1.12 1.07
N TYR A 127 3.50 -2.04 0.79
CA TYR A 127 2.08 -1.80 0.66
C TYR A 127 1.41 -2.34 1.93
N PHE A 128 0.87 -1.45 2.73
CA PHE A 128 0.16 -1.78 3.95
C PHE A 128 -1.35 -1.76 3.69
N ALA A 129 -2.03 -2.87 4.00
CA ALA A 129 -3.47 -2.86 4.13
C ALA A 129 -3.80 -2.14 5.43
N VAL A 130 -4.62 -1.10 5.34
CA VAL A 130 -4.98 -0.29 6.49
C VAL A 130 -6.48 -0.12 6.61
N ARG A 131 -6.95 0.01 7.85
CA ARG A 131 -8.27 0.55 8.15
C ARG A 131 -8.09 1.96 8.71
N PHE A 132 -8.73 2.92 8.08
CA PHE A 132 -8.80 4.27 8.62
C PHE A 132 -9.79 4.26 9.76
N LYS A 133 -9.40 4.81 10.91
CA LYS A 133 -10.34 5.13 11.97
C LYS A 133 -11.13 6.33 11.47
N ASP A 134 -12.46 6.21 11.45
CA ASP A 134 -13.32 7.29 10.99
C ASP A 134 -12.95 8.60 11.71
N GLY A 135 -12.93 9.69 10.93
CA GLY A 135 -12.88 11.05 11.45
C GLY A 135 -14.30 11.61 11.54
#